data_AF-M1RLQ8-F1
#
_entry.id   AF-M1RLQ8-F1
#
_cell.length_a   1.000
_cell.length_b   1.000
_cell.length_c   1.000
_cell.angle_alpha   90.00
_cell.angle_beta   90.00
_cell.angle_gamma   90.00
#
_symmetry.space_group_name_H-M   'P 1'
#
loop_
_entity.id
_entity.type
_entity.pdbx_description
1 polymer ?
#
loop_
_entity_poly.entity_id
_entity_poly.type
_entity_poly.pdbx_seq_one_letter_code
_entity_poly.pdbx_strand_id
1 'polypeptide(L)'
;MNTKEKAVELSKEVIKKLLECGTDIDEFYRLFRELRILEDESPNFAKAILNVEHGFFMTIQSLNVLKEQLQLLSVAAKKEEII
;
A
#
# COMPACT_ATOMS: atom_id res chain seq x y z
N MET A 1 -30.08 -7.36 -1.79
CA MET A 1 -28.64 -7.67 -1.95
C MET A 1 -28.04 -7.78 -0.56
N ASN A 2 -27.36 -8.89 -0.25
CA ASN A 2 -26.72 -9.08 1.05
C ASN A 2 -25.50 -8.16 1.18
N THR A 3 -25.50 -7.24 2.13
CA THR A 3 -24.41 -6.28 2.34
C THR A 3 -23.10 -6.97 2.70
N LYS A 4 -23.16 -8.13 3.37
CA LYS A 4 -21.97 -8.95 3.70
C LYS A 4 -21.31 -9.53 2.45
N GLU A 5 -22.10 -10.09 1.54
CA GLU A 5 -21.59 -10.60 0.25
C GLU A 5 -20.95 -9.49 -0.57
N LYS A 6 -21.59 -8.31 -0.63
CA LYS A 6 -21.03 -7.16 -1.35
C LYS A 6 -19.73 -6.66 -0.73
N ALA A 7 -19.63 -6.63 0.60
CA ALA A 7 -18.40 -6.26 1.29
C ALA A 7 -17.25 -7.22 0.97
N VAL A 8 -17.51 -8.52 0.89
CA VAL A 8 -16.50 -9.54 0.51
C VAL A 8 -16.06 -9.36 -0.95
N GLU A 9 -17.00 -9.11 -1.86
CA GLU A 9 -16.69 -8.87 -3.27
C GLU A 9 -15.81 -7.62 -3.44
N LEU A 10 -16.21 -6.50 -2.84
CA LEU A 10 -15.45 -5.24 -2.88
C LEU A 10 -14.08 -5.40 -2.24
N SER A 11 -13.98 -6.11 -1.11
CA SER A 11 -12.69 -6.36 -0.45
C SER A 11 -11.71 -7.09 -1.37
N LYS A 12 -12.17 -8.10 -2.11
CA LYS A 12 -11.33 -8.82 -3.08
C LYS A 12 -10.86 -7.92 -4.22
N GLU A 13 -11.76 -7.10 -4.77
CA GLU A 13 -11.42 -6.18 -5.86
C GLU A 13 -10.39 -5.14 -5.41
N VAL A 14 -10.61 -4.53 -4.24
CA VAL A 14 -9.69 -3.53 -3.68
C VAL A 14 -8.33 -4.16 -3.39
N ILE A 15 -8.28 -5.34 -2.76
CA ILE A 15 -7.00 -6.02 -2.51
C ILE A 15 -6.22 -6.26 -3.81
N LYS A 16 -6.89 -6.64 -4.90
CA LYS A 16 -6.24 -6.80 -6.21
C LYS A 16 -5.62 -5.48 -6.69
N LYS A 17 -6.40 -4.38 -6.64
CA LYS A 17 -5.91 -3.05 -7.02
C LYS A 17 -4.78 -2.55 -6.13
N LEU A 18 -4.80 -2.87 -4.84
CA LEU A 18 -3.72 -2.52 -3.90
C LEU A 18 -2.42 -3.25 -4.25
N LEU A 19 -2.48 -4.49 -4.74
CA LEU A 19 -1.30 -5.23 -5.18
C LEU A 19 -0.70 -4.59 -6.43
N GLU A 20 -1.53 -4.30 -7.44
CA GLU A 20 -1.10 -3.62 -8.67
C GLU A 20 -0.47 -2.25 -8.35
N CYS A 21 -1.17 -1.42 -7.57
CA CYS A 21 -0.68 -0.12 -7.14
C CYS A 21 0.59 -0.21 -6.29
N GLY A 22 0.68 -1.20 -5.41
CA GLY A 22 1.87 -1.43 -4.58
C GLY A 22 3.10 -1.76 -5.42
N THR A 23 2.96 -2.53 -6.51
CA THR A 23 4.05 -2.81 -7.44
C THR A 23 4.54 -1.55 -8.15
N ASP A 24 3.62 -0.71 -8.65
CA ASP A 24 4.00 0.55 -9.31
C ASP A 24 4.72 1.51 -8.34
N ILE A 25 4.23 1.61 -7.10
CA ILE A 25 4.84 2.44 -6.05
C ILE A 25 6.24 1.94 -5.68
N ASP A 26 6.45 0.63 -5.61
CA ASP A 26 7.77 0.04 -5.32
C ASP A 26 8.78 0.33 -6.43
N GLU A 27 8.35 0.29 -7.69
CA GLU A 27 9.18 0.65 -8.84
C GLU A 27 9.57 2.13 -8.82
N PHE A 28 8.63 3.04 -8.54
CA PHE A 28 8.98 4.46 -8.38
C PHE A 28 9.93 4.68 -7.19
N TYR A 29 9.71 4.00 -6.07
CA TYR A 29 10.62 4.06 -4.92
C TYR A 29 12.04 3.63 -5.30
N ARG A 30 12.19 2.54 -6.07
CA ARG A 30 13.49 2.10 -6.63
C ARG A 30 14.15 3.19 -7.46
N LEU A 31 13.42 3.81 -8.38
CA LEU A 31 13.94 4.87 -9.26
C LEU A 31 14.40 6.10 -8.46
N PHE A 32 13.65 6.53 -7.44
CA PHE A 32 14.07 7.63 -6.57
C PHE A 32 15.33 7.29 -5.76
N ARG A 33 15.42 6.05 -5.28
CA ARG A 33 16.61 5.58 -4.57
C ARG A 33 17.85 5.58 -5.45
N GLU A 34 17.71 5.22 -6.74
CA GLU A 34 18.80 5.30 -7.71
C GLU A 34 19.27 6.74 -7.91
N LEU A 35 18.35 7.71 -8.00
CA LEU A 35 18.72 9.13 -8.05
C LEU A 35 19.54 9.55 -6.84
N ARG A 36 19.15 9.13 -5.62
CA ARG A 36 19.92 9.46 -4.41
C ARG A 36 21.32 8.84 -4.39
N ILE A 37 21.49 7.64 -4.95
CA ILE A 37 22.79 6.96 -5.00
C ILE A 37 23.72 7.64 -6.00
N LEU A 38 23.17 8.11 -7.13
CA LEU A 38 23.93 8.81 -8.17
C LEU A 38 24.28 10.26 -7.79
N GLU A 39 23.53 10.84 -6.86
CA GLU A 39 23.77 12.19 -6.37
C GLU A 39 24.96 12.25 -5.41
N ASP A 40 26.13 12.65 -5.92
CA ASP A 40 27.38 12.71 -5.14
C ASP A 40 27.70 14.13 -4.62
N GLU A 41 27.09 15.17 -5.20
CA GLU A 41 27.59 16.56 -5.04
C GLU A 41 26.68 17.50 -4.24
N SER A 42 25.42 17.13 -3.96
CA SER A 42 24.46 18.00 -3.27
C SER A 42 23.82 17.34 -2.03
N PRO A 43 24.37 17.53 -0.82
CA PRO A 43 23.82 16.98 0.41
C PRO A 43 22.37 17.39 0.69
N ASN A 44 22.00 18.62 0.30
CA ASN A 44 20.64 19.12 0.48
C ASN A 44 19.64 18.42 -0.46
N PHE A 45 20.05 18.15 -1.70
CA PHE A 45 19.21 17.44 -2.66
C PHE A 45 19.09 15.95 -2.29
N ALA A 46 20.20 15.30 -1.91
CA ALA A 46 20.17 13.93 -1.39
C ALA A 46 19.24 13.79 -0.17
N LYS A 47 19.24 14.78 0.73
CA LYS A 47 18.30 14.83 1.87
C LYS A 47 16.84 15.01 1.42
N ALA A 48 16.58 15.80 0.38
CA ALA A 48 15.24 15.94 -0.17
C ALA A 48 14.73 14.61 -0.77
N ILE A 49 15.57 13.88 -1.51
CA ILE A 49 15.22 12.56 -2.04
C ILE A 49 14.96 11.56 -0.90
N LEU A 50 15.76 11.60 0.19
CA LEU A 50 15.53 10.74 1.35
C LEU A 50 14.15 10.97 2.00
N ASN A 51 13.67 12.22 2.02
CA ASN A 51 12.31 12.51 2.49
C ASN A 51 11.23 11.94 1.56
N VAL A 52 11.47 11.95 0.25
CA VAL A 52 10.58 11.32 -0.75
C VAL A 52 10.55 9.81 -0.53
N GLU A 53 11.72 9.17 -0.38
CA GLU A 53 11.86 7.74 -0.04
C GLU A 53 11.07 7.37 1.22
N HIS A 54 11.14 8.19 2.27
CA HIS A 54 10.35 7.99 3.47
C HIS A 54 8.84 8.10 3.21
N GLY A 55 8.42 9.03 2.34
CA GLY A 55 7.03 9.14 1.89
C GLY A 55 6.53 7.87 1.18
N PHE A 56 7.35 7.28 0.30
CA PHE A 56 7.07 5.99 -0.33
C PHE A 56 6.89 4.87 0.69
N PHE A 57 7.83 4.77 1.65
CA PHE A 57 7.76 3.78 2.72
C PHE A 57 6.45 3.89 3.50
N MET A 58 6.08 5.09 3.96
CA MET A 58 4.84 5.33 4.71
C MET A 58 3.58 5.00 3.89
N THR A 59 3.62 5.26 2.59
CA THR A 59 2.52 4.93 1.67
C THR A 59 2.33 3.41 1.58
N ILE A 60 3.39 2.65 1.34
CA ILE A 60 3.35 1.18 1.31
C ILE A 60 2.85 0.60 2.63
N GLN A 61 3.31 1.13 3.78
CA GLN A 61 2.80 0.71 5.09
C GLN A 61 1.28 0.91 5.20
N SER A 62 0.78 2.07 4.75
CA SER A 62 -0.66 2.38 4.78
C SER A 62 -1.47 1.44 3.88
N LEU A 63 -0.95 1.08 2.70
CA LEU A 63 -1.60 0.10 1.81
C LEU A 63 -1.66 -1.29 2.43
N ASN A 64 -0.59 -1.71 3.13
CA ASN A 64 -0.55 -2.99 3.84
C ASN A 64 -1.57 -3.04 4.98
N VAL A 65 -1.67 -1.98 5.78
CA VAL A 65 -2.70 -1.86 6.83
C VAL A 65 -4.09 -1.97 6.23
N LEU A 66 -4.39 -1.24 5.15
CA LEU A 66 -5.69 -1.32 4.48
C LEU A 66 -5.98 -2.74 3.98
N LYS A 67 -5.01 -3.40 3.35
CA LYS A 67 -5.14 -4.79 2.89
C LYS A 67 -5.50 -5.74 4.04
N GLU A 68 -4.86 -5.59 5.19
CA GLU A 68 -5.16 -6.39 6.39
C GLU A 68 -6.59 -6.12 6.90
N GLN A 69 -7.01 -4.86 6.99
CA GLN A 69 -8.38 -4.52 7.40
C GLN A 69 -9.45 -5.09 6.46
N LEU A 70 -9.20 -5.09 5.14
CA LEU A 70 -10.09 -5.70 4.15
C LEU A 70 -10.18 -7.23 4.30
N GLN A 71 -9.07 -7.88 4.68
CA GLN A 71 -9.06 -9.31 4.97
C GLN A 71 -9.86 -9.63 6.24
N LEU A 72 -9.68 -8.85 7.31
CA LEU A 72 -10.44 -9.00 8.55
C LEU A 72 -11.94 -8.79 8.32
N LEU A 73 -12.33 -7.75 7.57
CA LEU A 73 -13.71 -7.51 7.17
C LEU A 73 -14.28 -8.70 6.40
N SER A 74 -13.52 -9.27 5.47
CA SER A 74 -13.95 -10.44 4.70
C SER A 74 -14.16 -11.68 5.57
N VAL A 75 -13.39 -11.85 6.64
CA VAL A 75 -13.56 -12.94 7.61
C VAL A 75 -14.81 -12.70 8.47
N ALA A 76 -14.99 -11.49 9.00
CA ALA A 76 -16.16 -11.11 9.79
C ALA A 76 -17.47 -11.20 9.00
N ALA A 77 -17.45 -10.87 7.71
CA ALA A 77 -18.62 -10.98 6.84
C ALA A 77 -19.00 -12.43 6.52
N LYS A 78 -18.03 -13.36 6.52
CA LYS A 78 -18.23 -14.79 6.22
C LYS A 78 -18.56 -15.63 7.44
N LYS A 79 -17.99 -15.30 8.59
CA LYS A 79 -18.43 -15.89 9.84
C LYS A 79 -19.76 -15.24 10.19
N GLU A 80 -20.85 -15.99 10.10
CA GLU A 80 -22.04 -15.61 10.86
C GLU A 80 -21.56 -15.50 12.31
N GLU A 81 -21.51 -14.27 12.86
CA GLU A 81 -21.32 -14.12 14.29
C GLU A 81 -22.43 -14.93 14.96
N ILE A 82 -22.06 -16.05 15.58
CA ILE A 82 -22.87 -16.68 16.62
C ILE A 82 -22.97 -15.61 17.69
N ILE A 83 -24.14 -14.97 17.77
CA ILE A 83 -24.52 -14.04 18.84
C ILE A 83 -24.54 -14.84 20.16
#